data_AF-A0A0D2GWY1-F1
#
_entry.id   AF-A0A0D2GWY1-F1
#
_cell.length_a   1.000
_cell.length_b   1.000
_cell.length_c   1.000
_cell.angle_alpha   90.00
_cell.angle_beta   90.00
_cell.angle_gamma   90.00
#
_symmetry.space_group_name_H-M   'P 1'
#
loop_
_entity.id
_entity.type
_entity.pdbx_description
1 polymer ?
#
loop_
_entity_poly.entity_id
_entity_poly.type
_entity_poly.pdbx_seq_one_letter_code
_entity_poly.pdbx_strand_id
1 'polypeptide(L)'
;MGRTYISREPKPSKSKHGNESDKDPYFHHRQEHVREGPPKYFRPQRSSTTSRTSSKSKFEASKPTRQATEGDAIHARIPAGFTIKHWDPTEKPIILLGSVFDANSLGKWIYDWTIWHHGRSNPITDVAGELWLLLIKLAGKMKSAEGRVGRIADAELRGIVEHLIDRGGGLWDRLRDLLKKCEFHMVKAAKRDGTKTMGRRAGTEFVDSMFGPDRHLELTEKIMKQIRLWSERFDDYCEETFRRPSRT
;
A
#
# COMPACT_ATOMS: atom_id res chain seq x y z
N MET A 1 11.01 -7.28 31.34
CA MET A 1 11.52 -6.12 30.58
C MET A 1 11.32 -6.39 29.09
N GLY A 2 10.40 -5.69 28.42
CA GLY A 2 10.21 -5.82 26.97
C GLY A 2 11.39 -5.22 26.22
N ARG A 3 11.98 -5.95 25.27
CA ARG A 3 13.06 -5.42 24.41
C ARG A 3 12.44 -4.45 23.41
N THR A 4 12.77 -3.17 23.51
CA THR A 4 12.36 -2.15 22.53
C THR A 4 13.32 -2.15 21.35
N TYR A 5 12.80 -2.41 20.15
CA TYR A 5 13.53 -2.32 18.89
C TYR A 5 13.18 -0.99 18.21
N ILE A 6 14.19 -0.30 17.70
CA ILE A 6 14.00 0.98 16.98
C ILE A 6 14.00 0.67 15.48
N SER A 7 12.87 0.91 14.81
CA SER A 7 12.77 0.87 13.35
C SER A 7 13.50 2.09 12.75
N ARG A 8 14.24 1.86 11.66
CA ARG A 8 14.92 2.92 10.90
C ARG A 8 14.55 2.81 9.43
N GLU A 9 14.39 3.95 8.78
CA GLU A 9 14.28 4.04 7.33
C GLU A 9 15.66 3.83 6.66
N PRO A 10 15.72 3.24 5.46
CA PRO A 10 16.94 3.22 4.69
C PRO A 10 17.33 4.65 4.32
N LYS A 11 18.56 5.07 4.68
CA LYS A 11 19.12 6.33 4.18
C LYS A 11 19.46 6.16 2.70
N PRO A 12 19.13 7.12 1.82
CA PRO A 12 19.54 7.06 0.43
C PRO A 12 21.07 6.96 0.36
N SER A 13 21.59 5.99 -0.39
CA SER A 13 23.00 5.99 -0.76
C SER A 13 23.26 7.29 -1.52
N LYS A 14 24.26 8.05 -1.11
CA LYS A 14 24.79 9.15 -1.93
C LYS A 14 25.31 8.49 -3.21
N SER A 15 24.51 8.46 -4.27
CA SER A 15 25.02 8.14 -5.60
C SER A 15 26.05 9.22 -5.93
N LYS A 16 27.32 8.84 -5.92
CA LYS A 16 28.34 9.56 -6.68
C LYS A 16 27.91 9.43 -8.14
N HIS A 17 27.16 10.40 -8.64
CA HIS A 17 27.06 10.63 -10.08
C HIS A 17 28.43 11.12 -10.55
N GLY A 18 29.33 10.17 -10.79
CA GLY A 18 30.39 10.35 -11.76
C GLY A 18 29.73 10.29 -13.13
N ASN A 19 29.94 11.35 -13.92
CA ASN A 19 29.70 11.36 -15.35
C ASN A 19 30.41 10.16 -15.98
N GLU A 20 29.65 9.22 -16.52
CA GLU A 20 30.17 8.31 -17.53
C GLU A 20 29.19 8.32 -18.70
N SER A 21 29.34 9.40 -19.48
CA SER A 21 28.85 9.51 -20.83
C SER A 21 29.80 8.73 -21.73
N ASP A 22 29.49 7.47 -22.05
CA ASP A 22 30.04 6.85 -23.25
C ASP A 22 29.08 5.80 -23.84
N LYS A 23 28.42 6.23 -24.92
CA LYS A 23 28.08 5.51 -26.15
C LYS A 23 27.59 4.05 -26.04
N ASP A 24 26.34 3.84 -26.46
CA ASP A 24 26.11 2.97 -27.62
C ASP A 24 24.84 3.37 -28.42
N PRO A 25 24.96 3.90 -29.66
CA PRO A 25 23.85 4.34 -30.49
C PRO A 25 23.46 3.28 -31.52
N TYR A 26 22.64 2.30 -31.14
CA TYR A 26 22.10 1.31 -32.08
C TYR A 26 20.59 1.08 -31.91
N PHE A 27 19.75 2.05 -32.29
CA PHE A 27 18.35 1.76 -32.69
C PHE A 27 17.86 2.77 -33.72
N HIS A 28 18.44 2.73 -34.93
CA HIS A 28 17.83 3.27 -36.14
C HIS A 28 17.65 2.14 -37.16
N HIS A 29 16.45 1.54 -37.19
CA HIS A 29 15.98 0.80 -38.36
C HIS A 29 14.71 1.46 -38.92
N ARG A 30 15.00 2.22 -39.98
CA ARG A 30 14.19 2.72 -41.09
C ARG A 30 13.04 1.79 -41.49
N GLN A 31 11.84 2.36 -41.59
CA GLN A 31 10.75 1.84 -42.41
C GLN A 31 10.28 2.98 -43.33
N GLU A 32 10.81 2.99 -44.56
CA GLU A 32 10.24 3.71 -45.70
C GLU A 32 9.18 2.81 -46.32
N HIS A 33 8.01 3.36 -46.70
CA HIS A 33 7.36 3.10 -47.98
C HIS A 33 6.32 4.20 -48.25
N VAL A 34 6.59 4.94 -49.32
CA VAL A 34 5.73 5.92 -49.98
C VAL A 34 4.58 5.21 -50.73
N ARG A 35 3.36 5.74 -50.65
CA ARG A 35 2.38 5.65 -51.75
C ARG A 35 1.31 6.75 -51.67
N GLU A 36 1.13 7.41 -52.81
CA GLU A 36 0.24 8.53 -53.08
C GLU A 36 -1.19 8.09 -53.46
N GLY A 37 -2.20 8.83 -52.97
CA GLY A 37 -3.56 9.08 -53.53
C GLY A 37 -4.58 7.93 -53.65
N PRO A 38 -5.91 8.18 -53.89
CA PRO A 38 -6.70 9.42 -53.98
C PRO A 38 -8.02 9.37 -53.10
N PRO A 39 -9.12 10.12 -53.36
CA PRO A 39 -9.46 11.32 -52.62
C PRO A 39 -10.68 11.25 -51.68
N LYS A 40 -10.63 12.18 -50.72
CA LYS A 40 -11.67 12.85 -49.91
C LYS A 40 -13.13 12.56 -50.28
N TYR A 41 -13.75 11.63 -49.56
CA TYR A 41 -15.18 11.69 -49.27
C TYR A 41 -15.40 12.37 -47.92
N PHE A 42 -15.85 13.61 -47.97
CA PHE A 42 -16.41 14.33 -46.82
C PHE A 42 -17.69 13.63 -46.37
N ARG A 43 -17.67 13.00 -45.19
CA ARG A 43 -18.89 12.80 -44.39
C ARG A 43 -18.65 13.41 -43.01
N PRO A 44 -19.53 14.32 -42.55
CA PRO A 44 -19.32 15.06 -41.32
C PRO A 44 -19.47 14.12 -40.11
N GLN A 45 -18.34 13.83 -39.44
CA GLN A 45 -18.35 13.08 -38.19
C GLN A 45 -18.64 14.07 -37.06
N ARG A 46 -19.87 13.95 -36.54
CA ARG A 46 -20.47 14.70 -35.44
C ARG A 46 -19.50 14.89 -34.27
N SER A 47 -19.14 16.14 -33.99
CA SER A 47 -18.43 16.57 -32.78
C SER A 47 -19.23 16.16 -31.55
N SER A 48 -18.85 15.05 -30.92
CA SER A 48 -19.17 14.82 -29.52
C SER A 48 -17.95 15.24 -28.71
N THR A 49 -17.98 16.50 -28.29
CA THR A 49 -17.14 17.04 -27.21
C THR A 49 -17.44 16.24 -25.94
N THR A 50 -16.83 15.06 -25.82
CA THR A 50 -16.71 14.39 -24.54
C THR A 50 -15.53 15.03 -23.84
N SER A 51 -15.85 16.01 -23.00
CA SER A 51 -14.96 16.56 -22.00
C SER A 51 -14.40 15.40 -21.19
N ARG A 52 -13.20 14.91 -21.55
CA ARG A 52 -12.42 14.02 -20.71
C ARG A 52 -12.09 14.79 -19.45
N THR A 53 -12.93 14.63 -18.42
CA THR A 53 -12.58 14.93 -17.04
C THR A 53 -11.43 13.98 -16.68
N SER A 54 -10.22 14.42 -17.02
CA SER A 54 -9.01 13.87 -16.43
C SER A 54 -8.99 14.32 -14.98
N SER A 55 -9.74 13.62 -14.13
CA SER A 55 -9.46 13.54 -12.70
C SER A 55 -8.13 12.81 -12.55
N LYS A 56 -7.04 13.49 -12.92
CA LYS A 56 -5.76 13.28 -12.25
C LYS A 56 -6.05 13.65 -10.80
N SER A 57 -6.41 12.66 -9.99
CA SER A 57 -6.29 12.75 -8.55
C SER A 57 -4.81 13.06 -8.30
N LYS A 58 -4.49 14.35 -8.20
CA LYS A 58 -3.29 14.77 -7.51
C LYS A 58 -3.43 14.12 -6.15
N PHE A 59 -2.59 13.11 -5.89
CA PHE A 59 -2.38 12.61 -4.55
C PHE A 59 -2.04 13.85 -3.72
N GLU A 60 -3.05 14.38 -3.02
CA GLU A 60 -2.87 15.46 -2.08
C GLU A 60 -1.77 14.97 -1.15
N ALA A 61 -0.64 15.69 -1.16
CA ALA A 61 0.40 15.48 -0.17
C ALA A 61 -0.30 15.42 1.18
N SER A 62 -0.26 14.25 1.81
CA SER A 62 -1.01 13.92 3.02
C SER A 62 -0.88 15.10 3.98
N LYS A 63 -2.00 15.76 4.30
CA LYS A 63 -2.05 16.81 5.32
C LYS A 63 -1.27 16.31 6.55
N PRO A 64 -0.44 17.13 7.20
CA PRO A 64 0.28 16.71 8.40
C PRO A 64 -0.71 16.09 9.37
N THR A 65 -0.59 14.78 9.60
CA THR A 65 -1.45 14.06 10.52
C THR A 65 -1.07 14.48 11.94
N ARG A 66 -2.05 14.46 12.85
CA ARG A 66 -1.79 14.74 14.27
C ARG A 66 -0.77 13.73 14.78
N GLN A 67 0.31 14.19 15.41
CA GLN A 67 1.27 13.28 16.04
C GLN A 67 0.58 12.48 17.15
N ALA A 68 0.77 11.16 17.13
CA ALA A 68 0.27 10.28 18.18
C ALA A 68 0.90 10.63 19.53
N THR A 69 0.07 10.63 20.56
CA THR A 69 0.44 10.88 21.96
C THR A 69 0.41 9.58 22.76
N GLU A 70 1.01 9.57 23.95
CA GLU A 70 0.94 8.41 24.86
C GLU A 70 -0.51 8.08 25.24
N GLY A 71 -1.39 9.09 25.34
CA GLY A 71 -2.82 8.89 25.60
C GLY A 71 -3.52 8.12 24.47
N ASP A 72 -3.15 8.39 23.21
CA ASP A 72 -3.66 7.64 22.05
C ASP A 72 -3.18 6.18 22.10
N ALA A 73 -1.91 5.97 22.47
CA ALA A 73 -1.34 4.65 22.60
C ALA A 73 -2.05 3.80 23.67
N ILE A 74 -2.36 4.40 24.82
CA ILE A 74 -3.13 3.76 25.89
C ILE A 74 -4.54 3.42 25.41
N HIS A 75 -5.23 4.37 24.75
CA HIS A 75 -6.58 4.14 24.23
C HIS A 75 -6.62 2.99 23.20
N ALA A 76 -5.61 2.94 22.31
CA ALA A 76 -5.45 1.89 21.32
C ALA A 76 -4.86 0.58 21.87
N ARG A 77 -4.59 0.50 23.19
CA ARG A 77 -4.00 -0.67 23.88
C ARG A 77 -2.63 -1.08 23.32
N ILE A 78 -1.86 -0.11 22.87
CA ILE A 78 -0.48 -0.31 22.44
C ILE A 78 0.39 -0.48 23.70
N PRO A 79 1.20 -1.56 23.81
CA PRO A 79 2.07 -1.74 24.97
C PRO A 79 3.11 -0.62 25.12
N ALA A 80 3.48 -0.31 26.36
CA ALA A 80 4.49 0.70 26.65
C ALA A 80 5.87 0.37 26.02
N GLY A 81 6.60 1.42 25.62
CA GLY A 81 7.93 1.32 25.01
C GLY A 81 7.93 1.15 23.48
N PHE A 82 6.76 1.04 22.86
CA PHE A 82 6.65 1.04 21.40
C PHE A 82 6.77 2.45 20.83
N THR A 83 7.46 2.59 19.71
CA THR A 83 7.64 3.89 19.04
C THR A 83 6.41 4.19 18.17
N ILE A 84 5.66 5.23 18.55
CA ILE A 84 4.42 5.66 17.86
C ILE A 84 4.62 6.77 16.81
N LYS A 85 5.87 7.06 16.41
CA LYS A 85 6.21 8.19 15.52
C LYS A 85 5.65 8.07 14.10
N HIS A 86 5.40 6.85 13.64
CA HIS A 86 4.94 6.57 12.30
C HIS A 86 3.43 6.26 12.26
N TRP A 87 2.72 6.47 13.36
CA TRP A 87 1.31 6.10 13.46
C TRP A 87 0.43 7.36 13.51
N ASP A 88 -0.53 7.45 12.59
CA ASP A 88 -1.68 8.35 12.74
C ASP A 88 -2.66 7.76 13.78
N PRO A 89 -2.92 8.48 14.90
CA PRO A 89 -3.80 7.99 15.96
C PRO A 89 -5.27 7.83 15.54
N THR A 90 -5.67 8.36 14.38
CA THR A 90 -7.00 8.16 13.80
C THR A 90 -7.12 6.89 12.94
N GLU A 91 -6.01 6.19 12.71
CA GLU A 91 -5.93 4.97 11.90
C GLU A 91 -5.68 3.74 12.78
N LYS A 92 -6.04 2.56 12.27
CA LYS A 92 -5.80 1.30 13.01
C LYS A 92 -4.28 1.05 13.14
N PRO A 93 -3.76 0.83 14.37
CA PRO A 93 -2.34 0.58 14.56
C PRO A 93 -1.93 -0.80 14.03
N ILE A 94 -0.77 -0.84 13.39
CA ILE A 94 -0.07 -2.05 12.98
C ILE A 94 1.28 -2.06 13.68
N ILE A 95 1.53 -3.09 14.48
CA ILE A 95 2.74 -3.21 15.27
C ILE A 95 3.75 -4.07 14.51
N LEU A 96 4.98 -3.57 14.38
CA LEU A 96 6.11 -4.30 13.78
C LEU A 96 7.41 -3.87 14.48
N LEU A 97 8.17 -4.83 15.04
CA LEU A 97 9.49 -4.61 15.66
C LEU A 97 9.52 -3.45 16.67
N GLY A 98 8.59 -3.40 17.62
CA GLY A 98 8.61 -2.33 18.62
C GLY A 98 8.19 -0.96 18.09
N SER A 99 7.77 -0.85 16.83
CA SER A 99 7.25 0.38 16.23
C SER A 99 5.79 0.21 15.82
N VAL A 100 5.04 1.30 15.88
CA VAL A 100 3.63 1.35 15.48
C VAL A 100 3.51 2.15 14.21
N PHE A 101 2.77 1.58 13.26
CA PHE A 101 2.50 2.15 11.95
C PHE A 101 0.99 2.25 11.73
N ASP A 102 0.60 3.13 10.83
CA ASP A 102 -0.68 3.03 10.12
C ASP A 102 -0.45 2.32 8.77
N ALA A 103 -1.53 2.06 8.01
CA ALA A 103 -1.43 1.37 6.73
C ALA A 103 -0.55 2.11 5.70
N ASN A 104 -0.59 3.45 5.71
CA ASN A 104 0.16 4.27 4.76
C ASN A 104 1.65 4.27 5.12
N SER A 105 1.99 4.55 6.37
CA SER A 105 3.39 4.58 6.82
C SER A 105 4.05 3.20 6.76
N LEU A 106 3.30 2.12 7.04
CA LEU A 106 3.79 0.76 6.86
C LEU A 106 4.07 0.46 5.40
N GLY A 107 3.10 0.72 4.51
CA GLY A 107 3.26 0.42 3.09
C GLY A 107 4.43 1.18 2.46
N LYS A 108 4.58 2.47 2.80
CA LYS A 108 5.75 3.27 2.40
C LYS A 108 7.05 2.66 2.92
N TRP A 109 7.09 2.25 4.19
CA TRP A 109 8.28 1.65 4.78
C TRP A 109 8.69 0.35 4.08
N ILE A 110 7.72 -0.51 3.75
CA ILE A 110 7.97 -1.75 2.99
C ILE A 110 8.53 -1.41 1.61
N TYR A 111 7.88 -0.48 0.90
CA TYR A 111 8.31 -0.02 -0.42
C TYR A 111 9.73 0.55 -0.43
N ASP A 112 10.06 1.42 0.53
CA ASP A 112 11.39 2.04 0.65
C ASP A 112 12.48 0.99 0.90
N TRP A 113 12.21 -0.03 1.74
CA TRP A 113 13.13 -1.15 1.95
C TRP A 113 13.28 -2.03 0.71
N THR A 114 12.21 -2.26 -0.04
CA THR A 114 12.26 -2.99 -1.31
C THR A 114 13.11 -2.25 -2.35
N ILE A 115 12.93 -0.94 -2.50
CA ILE A 115 13.80 -0.11 -3.34
C ILE A 115 15.25 -0.22 -2.89
N TRP A 116 15.50 -0.12 -1.59
CA TRP A 116 16.85 -0.17 -1.05
C TRP A 116 17.53 -1.52 -1.33
N HIS A 117 16.77 -2.62 -1.30
CA HIS A 117 17.29 -3.97 -1.46
C HIS A 117 17.44 -4.40 -2.92
N HIS A 118 16.42 -4.21 -3.75
CA HIS A 118 16.37 -4.69 -5.14
C HIS A 118 16.56 -3.60 -6.20
N GLY A 119 16.45 -2.33 -5.82
CA GLY A 119 16.47 -1.20 -6.74
C GLY A 119 15.09 -0.81 -7.26
N ARG A 120 14.98 0.43 -7.75
CA ARG A 120 13.71 1.06 -8.12
C ARG A 120 13.07 0.46 -9.39
N SER A 121 13.85 -0.18 -10.25
CA SER A 121 13.43 -0.80 -11.51
C SER A 121 13.14 -2.30 -11.42
N ASN A 122 13.22 -2.89 -10.21
CA ASN A 122 12.95 -4.31 -10.04
C ASN A 122 11.43 -4.56 -10.00
N PRO A 123 10.90 -5.59 -10.69
CA PRO A 123 9.46 -5.93 -10.65
C PRO A 123 8.89 -6.11 -9.23
N ILE A 124 9.71 -6.59 -8.28
CA ILE A 124 9.30 -6.74 -6.87
C ILE A 124 8.99 -5.37 -6.23
N THR A 125 9.67 -4.31 -6.66
CA THR A 125 9.40 -2.94 -6.22
C THR A 125 8.02 -2.47 -6.68
N ASP A 126 7.57 -2.85 -7.87
CA ASP A 126 6.21 -2.56 -8.34
C ASP A 126 5.17 -3.31 -7.50
N VAL A 127 5.42 -4.60 -7.20
CA VAL A 127 4.56 -5.40 -6.30
C VAL A 127 4.47 -4.76 -4.91
N ALA A 128 5.59 -4.26 -4.36
CA ALA A 128 5.60 -3.55 -3.08
C ALA A 128 4.81 -2.22 -3.15
N GLY A 129 4.90 -1.50 -4.27
CA GLY A 129 4.10 -0.29 -4.51
C GLY A 129 2.61 -0.59 -4.58
N GLU A 130 2.23 -1.66 -5.27
CA GLU A 130 0.85 -2.14 -5.30
C GLU A 130 0.35 -2.56 -3.91
N LEU A 131 1.18 -3.29 -3.16
CA LEU A 131 0.84 -3.68 -1.79
C LEU A 131 0.55 -2.44 -0.94
N TRP A 132 1.40 -1.41 -1.01
CA TRP A 132 1.20 -0.15 -0.28
C TRP A 132 -0.16 0.48 -0.61
N LEU A 133 -0.51 0.61 -1.89
CA LEU A 133 -1.81 1.17 -2.29
C LEU A 133 -2.98 0.32 -1.81
N LEU A 134 -2.85 -1.02 -1.83
CA LEU A 134 -3.87 -1.93 -1.32
C LEU A 134 -4.06 -1.80 0.20
N LEU A 135 -2.98 -1.58 0.96
CA LEU A 135 -3.07 -1.33 2.40
C LEU A 135 -3.85 -0.05 2.70
N ILE A 136 -3.54 1.05 2.01
CA ILE A 136 -4.27 2.31 2.15
C ILE A 136 -5.75 2.11 1.80
N LYS A 137 -6.03 1.45 0.67
CA LYS A 137 -7.40 1.21 0.20
C LYS A 137 -8.20 0.36 1.19
N LEU A 138 -7.60 -0.70 1.74
CA LEU A 138 -8.22 -1.55 2.76
C LEU A 138 -8.56 -0.76 4.02
N ALA A 139 -7.58 -0.06 4.60
CA ALA A 139 -7.76 0.71 5.82
C ALA A 139 -8.84 1.80 5.67
N GLY A 140 -8.74 2.59 4.60
CA GLY A 140 -9.68 3.68 4.34
C GLY A 140 -11.12 3.20 4.13
N LYS A 141 -11.30 2.10 3.40
CA LYS A 141 -12.64 1.52 3.18
C LYS A 141 -13.22 0.93 4.44
N MET A 142 -12.43 0.18 5.23
CA MET A 142 -12.88 -0.35 6.51
C MET A 142 -13.30 0.77 7.46
N LYS A 143 -12.47 1.81 7.61
CA LYS A 143 -12.78 3.00 8.42
C LYS A 143 -14.06 3.69 7.98
N SER A 144 -14.22 3.88 6.66
CA SER A 144 -15.43 4.48 6.07
C SER A 144 -16.68 3.63 6.34
N ALA A 145 -16.57 2.31 6.21
CA ALA A 145 -17.66 1.36 6.45
C ALA A 145 -18.10 1.38 7.91
N GLU A 146 -17.15 1.26 8.84
CA GLU A 146 -17.37 1.26 10.28
C GLU A 146 -18.08 2.54 10.74
N GLY A 147 -17.72 3.70 10.19
CA GLY A 147 -18.36 4.98 10.52
C GLY A 147 -19.76 5.19 9.95
N ARG A 148 -20.18 4.39 8.96
CA ARG A 148 -21.44 4.59 8.20
C ARG A 148 -22.46 3.48 8.40
N VAL A 149 -22.04 2.26 8.69
CA VAL A 149 -22.90 1.06 8.77
C VAL A 149 -24.10 1.23 9.70
N GLY A 150 -23.92 1.90 10.84
CA GLY A 150 -25.00 2.18 11.79
C GLY A 150 -26.08 3.14 11.30
N ARG A 151 -25.87 3.83 10.17
CA ARG A 151 -26.83 4.77 9.56
C ARG A 151 -27.61 4.16 8.40
N ILE A 152 -27.32 2.92 8.02
CA ILE A 152 -28.02 2.23 6.94
C ILE A 152 -29.40 1.81 7.45
N ALA A 153 -30.46 2.35 6.84
CA ALA A 153 -31.84 2.06 7.23
C ALA A 153 -32.31 0.68 6.75
N ASP A 154 -31.85 0.27 5.56
CA ASP A 154 -32.15 -1.04 4.99
C ASP A 154 -31.41 -2.15 5.75
N ALA A 155 -32.16 -3.07 6.35
CA ALA A 155 -31.61 -4.13 7.20
C ALA A 155 -30.80 -5.17 6.42
N GLU A 156 -31.20 -5.49 5.18
CA GLU A 156 -30.48 -6.45 4.34
C GLU A 156 -29.14 -5.86 3.91
N LEU A 157 -29.17 -4.61 3.42
CA LEU A 157 -27.98 -3.90 3.01
C LEU A 157 -27.02 -3.67 4.18
N ARG A 158 -27.55 -3.32 5.36
CA ARG A 158 -26.75 -3.22 6.58
C ARG A 158 -26.06 -4.54 6.89
N GLY A 159 -26.77 -5.67 6.84
CA GLY A 159 -26.19 -7.00 7.06
C GLY A 159 -25.10 -7.36 6.06
N ILE A 160 -25.24 -6.98 4.80
CA ILE A 160 -24.20 -7.16 3.78
C ILE A 160 -22.96 -6.31 4.10
N VAL A 161 -23.14 -5.04 4.47
CA VAL A 161 -22.02 -4.15 4.83
C VAL A 161 -21.31 -4.63 6.10
N GLU A 162 -22.05 -5.08 7.12
CA GLU A 162 -21.49 -5.70 8.33
C GLU A 162 -20.64 -6.93 7.96
N HIS A 163 -21.16 -7.81 7.11
CA HIS A 163 -20.39 -8.96 6.61
C HIS A 163 -19.13 -8.55 5.85
N LEU A 164 -19.17 -7.48 5.05
CA LEU A 164 -17.98 -6.96 4.36
C LEU A 164 -16.96 -6.39 5.34
N ILE A 165 -17.40 -5.69 6.39
CA ILE A 165 -16.52 -5.20 7.46
C ILE A 165 -15.81 -6.38 8.11
N ASP A 166 -16.53 -7.44 8.48
CA ASP A 166 -15.95 -8.64 9.08
C ASP A 166 -14.92 -9.31 8.16
N ARG A 167 -15.22 -9.41 6.85
CA ARG A 167 -14.27 -9.94 5.87
C ARG A 167 -13.04 -9.05 5.72
N GLY A 168 -13.22 -7.73 5.78
CA GLY A 168 -12.12 -6.75 5.81
C GLY A 168 -11.24 -6.94 7.04
N GLY A 169 -11.86 -7.11 8.22
CA GLY A 169 -11.18 -7.47 9.47
C GLY A 169 -10.35 -8.76 9.33
N GLY A 170 -10.93 -9.81 8.74
CA GLY A 170 -10.20 -11.06 8.49
C GLY A 170 -9.05 -10.93 7.48
N LEU A 171 -9.06 -9.96 6.57
CA LEU A 171 -7.91 -9.64 5.71
C LEU A 171 -6.84 -8.89 6.48
N TRP A 172 -7.25 -7.95 7.33
CA TRP A 172 -6.36 -7.25 8.25
C TRP A 172 -5.62 -8.21 9.18
N ASP A 173 -6.31 -9.22 9.71
CA ASP A 173 -5.72 -10.25 10.55
C ASP A 173 -4.67 -11.08 9.81
N ARG A 174 -4.99 -11.50 8.59
CA ARG A 174 -4.04 -12.21 7.72
C ARG A 174 -2.81 -11.38 7.38
N LEU A 175 -2.99 -10.07 7.15
CA LEU A 175 -1.88 -9.15 6.98
C LEU A 175 -1.02 -9.09 8.24
N ARG A 176 -1.62 -8.94 9.42
CA ARG A 176 -0.88 -8.95 10.70
C ARG A 176 -0.10 -10.25 10.91
N ASP A 177 -0.68 -11.38 10.53
CA ASP A 177 0.00 -12.67 10.63
C ASP A 177 1.15 -12.82 9.62
N LEU A 178 1.00 -12.31 8.39
CA LEU A 178 2.11 -12.22 7.43
C LEU A 178 3.25 -11.38 7.99
N LEU A 179 2.95 -10.21 8.56
CA LEU A 179 3.96 -9.32 9.14
C LEU A 179 4.70 -9.99 10.30
N LYS A 180 4.00 -10.69 11.19
CA LYS A 180 4.62 -11.46 12.28
C LYS A 180 5.55 -12.57 11.77
N LYS A 181 5.17 -13.26 10.68
CA LYS A 181 6.05 -14.27 10.07
C LYS A 181 7.32 -13.63 9.51
N CYS A 182 7.21 -12.49 8.82
CA CYS A 182 8.38 -11.76 8.34
C CYS A 182 9.23 -11.24 9.52
N GLU A 183 8.60 -10.71 10.57
CA GLU A 183 9.26 -10.24 11.79
C GLU A 183 10.12 -11.33 12.46
N PHE A 184 9.66 -12.57 12.48
CA PHE A 184 10.42 -13.70 13.01
C PHE A 184 11.78 -13.86 12.32
N HIS A 185 11.83 -13.72 10.99
CA HIS A 185 13.06 -13.77 10.22
C HIS A 185 13.94 -12.54 10.49
N MET A 186 13.35 -11.35 10.56
CA MET A 186 14.09 -10.12 10.92
C MET A 186 14.78 -10.21 12.28
N VAL A 187 14.08 -10.72 13.30
CA VAL A 187 14.63 -10.87 14.66
C VAL A 187 15.79 -11.87 14.66
N LYS A 188 15.69 -12.94 13.86
CA LYS A 188 16.80 -13.89 13.68
C LYS A 188 18.02 -13.23 13.03
N ALA A 189 17.83 -12.42 12.00
CA ALA A 189 18.92 -11.68 11.36
C ALA A 189 19.56 -10.64 12.31
N ALA A 190 18.76 -9.83 13.02
CA ALA A 190 19.28 -8.83 13.96
C ALA A 190 20.13 -9.46 15.08
N LYS A 191 19.71 -10.62 15.60
CA LYS A 191 20.48 -11.37 16.60
C LYS A 191 21.84 -11.85 16.08
N ARG A 192 21.92 -12.30 14.82
CA ARG A 192 23.18 -12.72 14.18
C ARG A 192 24.17 -11.57 14.02
N ASP A 193 23.66 -10.36 13.79
CA ASP A 193 24.48 -9.15 13.68
C ASP A 193 24.96 -8.59 15.02
N GLY A 194 24.50 -9.15 16.14
CA GLY A 194 24.77 -8.62 17.48
C GLY A 194 24.15 -7.23 17.73
N THR A 195 23.25 -6.76 16.84
CA THR A 195 22.64 -5.44 16.97
C THR A 195 21.23 -5.54 17.57
N LYS A 196 20.93 -4.65 18.53
CA LYS A 196 19.57 -4.49 19.09
C LYS A 196 18.69 -3.57 18.24
N THR A 197 19.28 -2.88 17.27
CA THR A 197 18.58 -1.94 16.38
C THR A 197 18.29 -2.60 15.06
N MET A 198 17.20 -2.21 14.41
CA MET A 198 16.95 -2.61 13.05
C MET A 198 18.04 -2.06 12.12
N GLY A 199 18.98 -2.92 11.73
CA GLY A 199 20.04 -2.64 10.78
C GLY A 199 19.61 -2.96 9.35
N ARG A 200 20.50 -2.65 8.40
CA ARG A 200 20.31 -2.95 6.97
C ARG A 200 19.94 -4.41 6.71
N ARG A 201 20.60 -5.37 7.39
CA ARG A 201 20.34 -6.80 7.21
C ARG A 201 18.95 -7.23 7.71
N ALA A 202 18.43 -6.59 8.76
CA ALA A 202 17.08 -6.88 9.23
C ALA A 202 16.02 -6.36 8.25
N GLY A 203 16.26 -5.18 7.64
CA GLY A 203 15.40 -4.64 6.59
C GLY A 203 15.39 -5.49 5.32
N THR A 204 16.55 -5.94 4.84
CA THR A 204 16.61 -6.87 3.70
C THR A 204 15.94 -8.19 4.00
N GLU A 205 16.20 -8.77 5.17
CA GLU A 205 15.61 -10.05 5.55
C GLU A 205 14.08 -9.98 5.60
N PHE A 206 13.49 -8.83 5.95
CA PHE A 206 12.05 -8.63 5.85
C PHE A 206 11.56 -8.69 4.41
N VAL A 207 12.22 -7.97 3.50
CA VAL A 207 11.90 -7.94 2.07
C VAL A 207 12.02 -9.35 1.49
N ASP A 208 13.14 -10.04 1.75
CA ASP A 208 13.37 -11.42 1.34
C ASP A 208 12.33 -12.39 1.92
N SER A 209 11.84 -12.13 3.14
CA SER A 209 10.80 -12.98 3.74
C SER A 209 9.42 -12.74 3.14
N MET A 210 9.10 -11.49 2.82
CA MET A 210 7.79 -11.11 2.29
C MET A 210 7.65 -11.44 0.79
N PHE A 211 8.70 -11.22 0.01
CA PHE A 211 8.70 -11.32 -1.45
C PHE A 211 9.62 -12.43 -1.99
N GLY A 212 10.32 -13.16 -1.13
CA GLY A 212 11.13 -14.30 -1.53
C GLY A 212 10.27 -15.47 -2.06
N PRO A 213 10.62 -16.09 -3.21
CA PRO A 213 9.85 -17.18 -3.80
C PRO A 213 9.69 -18.40 -2.88
N ASP A 214 10.68 -18.67 -2.03
CA ASP A 214 10.74 -19.79 -1.09
C ASP A 214 10.21 -19.44 0.31
N ARG A 215 9.63 -18.24 0.50
CA ARG A 215 9.23 -17.72 1.81
C ARG A 215 7.73 -17.46 1.90
N HIS A 216 7.31 -16.20 1.78
CA HIS A 216 5.91 -15.81 1.93
C HIS A 216 5.34 -15.11 0.70
N LEU A 217 6.03 -15.14 -0.46
CA LEU A 217 5.56 -14.51 -1.68
C LEU A 217 4.13 -14.96 -2.05
N GLU A 218 3.87 -16.27 -2.11
CA GLU A 218 2.54 -16.80 -2.42
C GLU A 218 1.45 -16.32 -1.44
N LEU A 219 1.80 -16.22 -0.15
CA LEU A 219 0.90 -15.72 0.88
C LEU A 219 0.64 -14.22 0.70
N THR A 220 1.67 -13.44 0.41
CA THR A 220 1.60 -12.02 0.11
C THR A 220 0.68 -11.78 -1.10
N GLU A 221 0.92 -12.45 -2.22
CA GLU A 221 0.10 -12.34 -3.43
C GLU A 221 -1.35 -12.76 -3.20
N LYS A 222 -1.57 -13.83 -2.43
CA LYS A 222 -2.92 -14.27 -2.05
C LYS A 222 -3.64 -13.20 -1.24
N ILE A 223 -2.99 -12.58 -0.26
CA ILE A 223 -3.57 -11.48 0.52
C ILE A 223 -3.88 -10.30 -0.39
N MET A 224 -2.95 -9.89 -1.24
CA MET A 224 -3.15 -8.79 -2.19
C MET A 224 -4.34 -9.04 -3.12
N LYS A 225 -4.45 -10.24 -3.71
CA LYS A 225 -5.59 -10.64 -4.55
C LYS A 225 -6.91 -10.59 -3.78
N GLN A 226 -6.92 -11.05 -2.53
CA GLN A 226 -8.11 -11.02 -1.70
C GLN A 226 -8.52 -9.59 -1.32
N ILE A 227 -7.57 -8.69 -1.08
CA ILE A 227 -7.84 -7.26 -0.83
C ILE A 227 -8.43 -6.60 -2.08
N ARG A 228 -7.92 -6.91 -3.28
CA ARG A 228 -8.48 -6.40 -4.55
C ARG A 228 -9.94 -6.82 -4.72
N LEU A 229 -10.23 -8.12 -4.62
CA LEU A 229 -11.58 -8.66 -4.75
C LEU A 229 -12.54 -8.13 -3.68
N TRP A 230 -12.07 -8.02 -2.43
CA TRP A 230 -12.86 -7.42 -1.37
C TRP A 230 -13.15 -5.94 -1.65
N SER A 231 -12.14 -5.21 -2.15
CA SER A 231 -12.29 -3.80 -2.48
C SER A 231 -13.30 -3.57 -3.60
N GLU A 232 -13.28 -4.37 -4.65
CA GLU A 232 -14.25 -4.30 -5.76
C GLU A 232 -15.67 -4.53 -5.25
N ARG A 233 -15.90 -5.63 -4.52
CA ARG A 233 -17.21 -5.92 -3.91
C ARG A 233 -17.68 -4.81 -2.99
N PHE A 234 -16.77 -4.26 -2.19
CA PHE A 234 -17.09 -3.15 -1.31
C PHE A 234 -17.60 -1.92 -2.09
N ASP A 235 -16.99 -1.62 -3.24
CA ASP A 235 -17.43 -0.51 -4.10
C ASP A 235 -18.82 -0.80 -4.67
N ASP A 236 -19.07 -2.01 -5.18
CA ASP A 236 -20.39 -2.40 -5.74
C ASP A 236 -21.54 -2.17 -4.73
N TYR A 237 -21.34 -2.56 -3.47
CA TYR A 237 -22.37 -2.37 -2.43
C TYR A 237 -22.44 -0.93 -1.91
N CYS A 238 -21.30 -0.24 -1.77
CA CYS A 238 -21.28 1.13 -1.29
C CYS A 238 -21.84 2.13 -2.31
N GLU A 239 -21.61 1.91 -3.60
CA GLU A 239 -22.24 2.71 -4.66
C GLU A 239 -23.76 2.59 -4.61
N GLU A 240 -24.31 1.38 -4.41
CA GLU A 240 -25.75 1.17 -4.25
C GLU A 240 -26.29 1.85 -2.97
N THR A 241 -25.54 1.77 -1.87
CA THR A 241 -25.95 2.31 -0.56
C THR A 241 -25.93 3.83 -0.51
N PHE A 242 -24.89 4.46 -1.06
CA PHE A 242 -24.68 5.90 -0.96
C PHE A 242 -25.37 6.69 -2.07
N ARG A 243 -25.83 6.04 -3.14
CA ARG A 243 -26.57 6.70 -4.22
C ARG A 243 -28.06 6.87 -3.91
N ARG A 244 -28.66 6.02 -3.07
CA ARG A 244 -30.07 6.16 -2.67
C ARG A 244 -30.17 7.24 -1.58
N PRO A 245 -30.70 8.44 -1.86
CA PRO A 245 -31.17 9.29 -0.77
C PRO A 245 -32.29 8.50 -0.11
N SER A 246 -32.26 8.37 1.20
CA SER A 246 -33.38 7.88 1.99
C SER A 246 -34.66 8.53 1.47
N ARG A 247 -35.51 7.79 0.75
CA ARG A 247 -36.88 8.22 0.48
C ARG A 247 -37.57 8.14 1.83
N THR A 248 -37.65 9.29 2.50
CA THR A 248 -38.65 9.56 3.56
C THR A 248 -40.05 9.31 3.04
#